data_AF-A0A918DXV1-F1
#
_entry.id   AF-A0A918DXV1-F1
#
_cell.length_a   1.000
_cell.length_b   1.000
_cell.length_c   1.000
_cell.angle_alpha   90.00
_cell.angle_beta   90.00
_cell.angle_gamma   90.00
#
_symmetry.space_group_name_H-M   'P 1'
#
loop_
_entity.id
_entity.type
_entity.pdbx_description
1 polymer ?
#
loop_
_entity_poly.entity_id
_entity_poly.type
_entity_poly.pdbx_seq_one_letter_code
_entity_poly.pdbx_strand_id
1 'polypeptide(L)' 'MGCNCGGGARRTVTVYQLTMPNGSARQYHTRQEADAANARAGGTGTVTVVTSPSG' A
#
# COMPACT_ATOMS: atom_id res chain seq x y z
N MET A 1 35.50 15.66 -11.05
CA MET A 1 34.44 15.76 -10.02
C MET A 1 33.11 15.50 -10.72
N GLY A 2 32.51 14.32 -10.55
CA GLY A 2 31.32 13.94 -11.31
C GLY A 2 30.55 12.85 -10.58
N CYS A 3 30.01 13.16 -9.41
CA CYS A 3 28.99 12.32 -8.78
C CYS A 3 27.64 12.66 -9.39
N ASN A 4 27.31 12.00 -10.50
CA ASN A 4 25.92 11.78 -10.89
C ASN A 4 25.34 10.76 -9.90
N CYS A 5 25.09 11.19 -8.67
CA CYS A 5 24.37 10.40 -7.68
C CYS A 5 22.91 10.30 -8.13
N GLY A 6 22.65 9.28 -8.94
CA GLY A 6 21.37 8.62 -9.16
C GLY A 6 20.19 9.57 -9.33
N GLY A 7 19.79 9.80 -10.57
CA GLY A 7 18.42 10.18 -10.87
C GLY A 7 17.49 9.17 -10.20
N GLY A 8 17.03 9.51 -9.00
CA GLY A 8 16.17 8.66 -8.20
C GLY A 8 14.79 8.72 -8.82
N ALA A 9 14.53 7.82 -9.77
CA ALA A 9 13.17 7.50 -10.17
C ALA A 9 12.33 7.39 -8.89
N ARG A 10 11.34 8.28 -8.73
CA ARG A 10 10.45 8.29 -7.57
C ARG A 10 10.01 6.85 -7.35
N ARG A 11 10.50 6.23 -6.28
CA ARG A 11 10.24 4.81 -6.02
C ARG A 11 8.74 4.71 -5.78
N THR A 12 8.00 4.22 -6.76
CA THR A 12 6.58 3.92 -6.60
C THR A 12 6.49 2.67 -5.77
N VAL A 13 6.11 2.82 -4.50
CA VAL A 13 5.89 1.69 -3.62
C VAL A 13 4.47 1.24 -3.85
N THR A 14 4.31 0.00 -4.30
CA THR A 14 2.99 -0.62 -4.36
C THR A 14 2.57 -0.96 -2.94
N VAL A 15 1.48 -0.35 -2.48
CA VAL A 15 0.86 -0.64 -1.19
C VAL A 15 -0.58 -1.12 -1.43
N TYR A 16 -1.06 -1.97 -0.54
CA TYR A 16 -2.40 -2.52 -0.58
C TYR A 16 -3.21 -1.83 0.52
N GLN A 17 -4.24 -1.08 0.14
CA GLN A 17 -5.11 -0.40 1.08
C GLN A 17 -6.36 -1.25 1.33
N LEU A 18 -6.61 -1.62 2.57
CA LEU A 18 -7.87 -2.17 3.04
C LEU A 18 -8.76 -1.03 3.51
N THR A 19 -9.87 -0.80 2.82
CA THR A 19 -10.92 0.12 3.24
C THR A 19 -12.02 -0.68 3.93
N MET A 20 -12.27 -0.40 5.21
CA MET A 20 -13.32 -1.01 6.00
C MET A 20 -14.66 -0.28 5.78
N PRO A 21 -15.81 -0.97 5.93
CA PRO A 21 -17.13 -0.37 5.71
C PRO A 21 -17.47 0.75 6.70
N ASN A 22 -16.75 0.83 7.83
CA ASN A 22 -16.84 1.92 8.79
C ASN A 22 -16.12 3.21 8.33
N GLY A 23 -15.56 3.24 7.11
CA GLY A 23 -14.81 4.36 6.56
C GLY A 23 -13.34 4.42 6.96
N SER A 24 -12.86 3.49 7.79
CA SER A 24 -11.44 3.43 8.17
C SER A 24 -10.61 2.74 7.09
N ALA A 25 -9.42 3.25 6.78
CA ALA A 25 -8.50 2.63 5.83
C ALA A 25 -7.17 2.24 6.49
N ARG A 26 -6.60 1.11 6.08
CA ARG A 26 -5.28 0.61 6.53
C ARG A 26 -4.43 0.22 5.34
N GLN A 27 -3.17 0.62 5.33
CA GLN A 27 -2.23 0.30 4.26
C GLN A 27 -1.31 -0.86 4.67
N TYR A 28 -1.02 -1.73 3.73
CA TYR A 28 -0.18 -2.91 3.88
C TYR A 28 0.83 -2.98 2.74
N HIS A 29 1.98 -3.59 2.98
CA HIS A 29 3.01 -3.75 1.96
C HIS A 29 2.71 -4.92 1.02
N THR A 30 1.91 -5.88 1.47
CA THR A 30 1.58 -7.07 0.67
C THR A 30 0.06 -7.30 0.57
N ARG A 31 -0.36 -7.97 -0.52
CA ARG A 31 -1.76 -8.36 -0.70
C ARG A 31 -2.22 -9.32 0.40
N GLN A 32 -1.35 -10.24 0.79
CA GLN A 32 -1.66 -11.26 1.80
C GLN A 32 -1.94 -10.65 3.17
N GLU A 33 -1.18 -9.63 3.58
CA GLU A 33 -1.44 -8.92 4.83
C GLU A 33 -2.79 -8.19 4.79
N ALA A 34 -3.10 -7.52 3.69
CA ALA A 34 -4.38 -6.83 3.51
C ALA A 34 -5.57 -7.80 3.52
N ASP A 35 -5.43 -8.95 2.87
CA ASP A 35 -6.45 -10.00 2.82
C ASP A 35 -6.64 -10.68 4.18
N ALA A 36 -5.56 -11.03 4.86
CA ALA A 36 -5.59 -11.57 6.22
C ALA A 36 -6.23 -10.57 7.20
N ALA A 37 -5.92 -9.28 7.08
CA ALA A 37 -6.57 -8.23 7.86
C ALA A 37 -8.06 -8.09 7.53
N ASN A 38 -8.44 -8.21 6.26
CA ASN A 38 -9.84 -8.23 5.85
C ASN A 38 -10.59 -9.41 6.47
N ALA A 39 -10.01 -10.62 6.41
CA ALA A 39 -10.57 -11.82 7.01
C ALA A 39 -10.75 -11.67 8.54
N ARG A 40 -9.77 -11.08 9.24
CA ARG A 40 -9.89 -10.76 10.68
C ARG A 40 -10.97 -9.72 10.98
N ALA A 41 -11.26 -8.82 10.04
CA ALA A 41 -12.33 -7.84 10.12
C ALA A 41 -13.70 -8.38 9.67
N GLY A 42 -13.82 -9.69 9.40
CA GLY A 42 -15.05 -10.34 8.98
C GLY A 42 -15.28 -10.35 7.45
N GLY A 43 -14.27 -10.02 6.65
CA GLY A 43 -14.30 -10.11 5.19
C GLY A 43 -15.17 -9.04 4.50
N THR A 44 -15.53 -7.97 5.22
CA THR A 44 -16.44 -6.92 4.74
C THR A 44 -15.72 -5.72 4.12
N GLY A 45 -14.39 -5.68 4.20
CA GLY A 45 -13.57 -4.62 3.64
C GLY A 45 -13.15 -4.88 2.19
N THR A 46 -12.72 -3.82 1.52
CA THR A 46 -12.27 -3.85 0.14
C THR A 46 -10.77 -3.59 0.09
N VAL A 47 -10.01 -4.50 -0.55
CA VAL A 47 -8.57 -4.34 -0.74
C VAL A 47 -8.27 -3.76 -2.13
N THR A 48 -7.81 -2.52 -2.17
CA THR A 48 -7.37 -1.82 -3.38
C THR A 48 -5.84 -1.74 -3.44
N VAL A 49 -5.29 -1.70 -4.66
CA VAL A 49 -3.86 -1.48 -4.88
C VAL A 49 -3.65 0.01 -5.09
N VAL A 50 -2.75 0.60 -4.31
CA VAL A 50 -2.39 2.01 -4.38
C VAL A 50 -0.89 2.10 -4.63
N THR A 51 -0.49 2.77 -5.69
CA THR A 51 0.91 3.14 -5.91
C THR A 51 1.15 4.49 -5.26
N SER A 52 1.78 4.49 -4.09
CA SER A 52 2.19 5.73 -3.45
C SER A 52 3.57 6.13 -3.98
N PRO A 53 3.74 7.36 -4.50
CA PRO A 53 5.08 7.88 -4.74
C PRO A 53 5.75 8.04 -3.37
N SER A 54 6.76 7.22 -3.06
CA SER A 54 7.62 7.54 -1.91
C SER A 54 8.47 8.74 -2.32
N GLY A 55 8.07 9.91 -1.84
CA GLY A 55 8.80 11.18 -1.98
C GLY A 55 9.42 11.57 -0.66
#